data_AF-A0A963FZV5-F1
#
_entry.id   AF-A0A963FZV5-F1
#
_cell.length_a   1.000
_cell.length_b   1.000
_cell.length_c   1.000
_cell.angle_alpha   90.00
_cell.angle_beta   90.00
_cell.angle_gamma   90.00
#
_symmetry.space_group_name_H-M   'P 1'
#
loop_
_entity.id
_entity.type
_entity.pdbx_description
1 polymer ?
#
loop_
_entity_poly.entity_id
_entity_poly.type
_entity_poly.pdbx_seq_one_letter_code
_entity_poly.pdbx_strand_id
1 'polypeptide(L)'
;MLLTIAWKIVSHLRRRRFVRDFDFSRLLDERLAKRRPELDAGARRRVFDGLREWFEVCQEAGRRHVAMPSQVVDDAWHEFILFTRNYQVFCRRSLGRFLHHVPAEAMQTPTQAGTGLRRTWRICCHRAKINPRAPAALPLLFALDEELGIADGFRYQLDCLAAGGSGRGGQCASHIGCGGGCSSGGSDGGCGGDSGCGGGCGGD
;
A
#
# COMPACT_ATOMS: atom_id res chain seq x y z
N MET A 1 2.94 -34.62 -4.74
CA MET A 1 2.14 -33.37 -4.92
C MET A 1 1.51 -32.87 -3.62
N LEU A 2 0.91 -33.72 -2.79
CA LEU A 2 0.30 -33.31 -1.51
C LEU A 2 1.29 -32.76 -0.47
N LEU A 3 2.47 -33.38 -0.33
CA LEU A 3 3.53 -32.92 0.59
C LEU A 3 4.05 -31.51 0.25
N THR A 4 4.16 -31.17 -1.03
CA THR A 4 4.62 -29.84 -1.46
C THR A 4 3.55 -28.77 -1.27
N ILE A 5 2.27 -29.12 -1.43
CA ILE A 5 1.14 -28.23 -1.13
C ILE A 5 1.05 -27.97 0.37
N ALA A 6 1.10 -29.01 1.20
CA ALA A 6 1.08 -28.89 2.65
C ALA A 6 2.25 -28.04 3.17
N TRP A 7 3.46 -28.26 2.64
CA TRP A 7 4.63 -27.45 2.99
C TRP A 7 4.46 -25.97 2.62
N LYS A 8 3.91 -25.67 1.45
CA LYS A 8 3.61 -24.28 1.03
C LYS A 8 2.60 -23.61 1.97
N ILE A 9 1.53 -24.31 2.34
CA ILE A 9 0.51 -23.80 3.27
C ILE A 9 1.14 -23.53 4.65
N VAL A 10 1.85 -24.51 5.21
CA VAL A 10 2.51 -24.37 6.53
C VAL A 10 3.53 -23.23 6.51
N SER A 11 4.35 -23.13 5.46
CA SER A 11 5.32 -22.05 5.27
C SER A 11 4.63 -20.68 5.23
N HIS A 12 3.52 -20.56 4.50
CA HIS A 12 2.73 -19.33 4.44
C HIS A 12 2.15 -18.94 5.81
N LEU A 13 1.60 -19.90 6.56
CA LEU A 13 1.05 -19.64 7.90
C LEU A 13 2.14 -19.19 8.89
N ARG A 14 3.31 -19.84 8.86
CA ARG A 14 4.47 -19.46 9.69
C ARG A 14 4.95 -18.03 9.39
N ARG A 15 5.03 -17.67 8.10
CA ARG A 15 5.42 -16.33 7.65
C ARG A 15 4.43 -15.24 8.12
N ARG A 16 3.13 -15.50 7.96
CA ARG A 16 2.07 -14.60 8.45
C ARG A 16 2.17 -14.38 9.96
N ARG A 17 2.28 -15.47 10.72
CA ARG A 17 2.46 -15.40 12.18
C ARG A 17 3.71 -14.62 12.56
N PHE A 18 4.82 -14.85 11.86
CA PHE A 18 6.07 -14.15 12.13
C PHE A 18 5.93 -12.63 11.94
N VAL A 19 5.26 -12.16 10.87
CA VAL A 19 5.01 -10.72 10.68
C VAL A 19 4.09 -10.17 11.76
N ARG A 20 3.02 -10.89 12.11
CA ARG A 20 2.07 -10.45 13.14
C ARG A 20 2.72 -10.31 14.52
N ASP A 21 3.60 -11.23 14.88
CA ASP A 21 4.20 -11.30 16.22
C ASP A 21 5.53 -10.50 16.32
N PHE A 22 6.02 -9.91 15.21
CA PHE A 22 7.31 -9.17 15.21
C PHE A 22 7.21 -7.84 15.97
N ASP A 23 8.10 -7.59 16.92
CA ASP A 23 8.12 -6.33 17.67
C ASP A 23 9.01 -5.28 16.98
N PHE A 24 8.38 -4.40 16.20
CA PHE A 24 9.04 -3.26 15.57
C PHE A 24 9.46 -2.20 16.58
N SER A 25 8.68 -2.00 17.65
CA SER A 25 8.91 -0.93 18.62
C SER A 25 10.27 -1.08 19.31
N ARG A 26 10.66 -2.32 19.61
CA ARG A 26 11.97 -2.65 20.21
C ARG A 26 13.17 -2.14 19.40
N LEU A 27 13.05 -2.05 18.09
CA LEU A 27 14.14 -1.64 17.21
C LEU A 27 14.00 -0.18 16.77
N LEU A 28 12.77 0.29 16.58
CA LEU A 28 12.51 1.51 15.82
C LEU A 28 11.99 2.68 16.66
N ASP A 29 11.53 2.49 17.90
CA ASP A 29 10.85 3.55 18.65
C ASP A 29 11.71 4.81 18.81
N GLU A 30 12.93 4.67 19.32
CA GLU A 30 13.85 5.81 19.50
C GLU A 30 14.26 6.46 18.18
N ARG A 31 14.39 5.66 17.10
CA ARG A 31 14.78 6.15 15.78
C ARG A 31 13.65 6.96 15.14
N LEU A 32 12.43 6.43 15.21
CA LEU A 32 11.23 7.10 14.72
C LEU A 32 10.94 8.37 15.53
N ALA A 33 11.10 8.34 16.85
CA ALA A 33 10.95 9.53 17.70
C ALA A 33 11.95 10.63 17.34
N LYS A 34 13.19 10.28 16.94
CA LYS A 34 14.18 11.26 16.48
C LYS A 34 13.85 11.81 15.08
N ARG A 35 13.37 10.96 14.18
CA ARG A 35 13.04 11.34 12.80
C ARG A 35 11.74 12.15 12.71
N ARG A 36 10.77 11.83 13.56
CA ARG A 36 9.44 12.45 13.65
C ARG A 36 9.15 12.88 15.09
N PRO A 37 9.78 13.95 15.60
CA PRO A 37 9.61 14.43 16.98
C PRO A 37 8.17 14.85 17.32
N GLU A 38 7.36 15.13 16.30
CA GLU A 38 5.93 15.45 16.43
C GLU A 38 5.08 14.25 16.89
N LEU A 39 5.59 13.02 16.81
CA LEU A 39 4.85 11.81 17.17
C LEU A 39 5.04 11.42 18.64
N ASP A 40 3.94 11.45 19.39
CA ASP A 40 3.90 10.84 20.71
C ASP A 40 4.01 9.30 20.65
N ALA A 41 4.14 8.66 21.81
CA ALA A 41 4.29 7.20 21.88
C ALA A 41 3.06 6.43 21.34
N GLY A 42 1.86 7.00 21.41
CA GLY A 42 0.65 6.40 20.85
C GLY A 42 0.62 6.47 19.32
N ALA A 43 0.99 7.61 18.76
CA ALA A 43 1.15 7.80 17.33
C ALA A 43 2.21 6.84 16.75
N ARG A 44 3.37 6.71 17.40
CA ARG A 44 4.42 5.76 16.96
C ARG A 44 3.94 4.31 16.98
N ARG A 45 3.14 3.90 17.98
CA ARG A 45 2.51 2.56 17.98
C ARG A 45 1.61 2.36 16.75
N ARG A 46 0.78 3.35 16.40
CA ARG A 46 -0.04 3.29 15.17
C ARG A 46 0.82 3.19 13.91
N VAL A 47 1.96 3.88 13.86
CA VAL A 47 2.93 3.73 12.75
C VAL A 47 3.48 2.31 12.65
N PHE A 48 3.78 1.66 13.77
CA PHE A 48 4.23 0.26 13.77
C PHE A 48 3.13 -0.73 13.35
N ASP A 49 1.87 -0.45 13.67
CA ASP A 49 0.73 -1.22 13.15
C ASP A 49 0.60 -1.06 11.63
N GLY A 50 0.77 0.16 11.12
CA GLY A 50 0.85 0.44 9.67
C GLY A 50 2.01 -0.30 9.01
N LEU A 51 3.22 -0.24 9.58
CA LEU A 51 4.39 -0.96 9.06
C LEU A 51 4.18 -2.47 9.01
N ARG A 52 3.53 -3.03 10.04
CA ARG A 52 3.13 -4.44 10.07
C ARG A 52 2.16 -4.76 8.94
N GLU A 53 1.08 -3.98 8.80
CA GLU A 53 0.10 -4.16 7.73
C GLU A 53 0.76 -4.08 6.35
N TRP A 54 1.71 -3.17 6.15
CA TRP A 54 2.45 -3.06 4.89
C TRP A 54 3.23 -4.34 4.54
N PHE A 55 3.90 -4.97 5.49
CA PHE A 55 4.57 -6.25 5.24
C PHE A 55 3.59 -7.39 4.97
N GLU A 56 2.38 -7.33 5.55
CA GLU A 56 1.31 -8.28 5.22
C GLU A 56 0.75 -8.05 3.81
N VAL A 57 0.61 -6.80 3.37
CA VAL A 57 0.28 -6.45 1.98
C VAL A 57 1.33 -7.01 1.02
N CYS A 58 2.62 -6.87 1.37
CA CYS A 58 3.72 -7.45 0.60
C CYS A 58 3.65 -8.99 0.51
N GLN A 59 3.23 -9.67 1.59
CA GLN A 59 2.99 -11.12 1.57
C GLN A 59 1.85 -11.50 0.61
N GLU A 60 0.71 -10.81 0.69
CA GLU A 60 -0.46 -11.08 -0.15
C GLU A 60 -0.24 -10.72 -1.63
N ALA A 61 0.58 -9.70 -1.89
CA ALA A 61 1.01 -9.35 -3.24
C ALA A 61 1.99 -10.38 -3.84
N GLY A 62 2.71 -11.12 -3.00
CA GLY A 62 3.70 -12.12 -3.39
C GLY A 62 4.94 -11.46 -4.01
N ARG A 63 5.14 -11.64 -5.32
CA ARG A 63 6.24 -11.01 -6.08
C ARG A 63 5.78 -9.81 -6.91
N ARG A 64 4.50 -9.46 -6.87
CA ARG A 64 3.96 -8.32 -7.60
C ARG A 64 4.32 -7.03 -6.87
N HIS A 65 4.66 -6.00 -7.64
CA HIS A 65 4.96 -4.67 -7.11
C HIS A 65 3.77 -4.09 -6.33
N VAL A 66 4.03 -3.44 -5.20
CA VAL A 66 3.05 -2.69 -4.40
C VAL A 66 3.70 -1.36 -4.04
N ALA A 67 2.91 -0.29 -3.96
CA ALA A 67 3.40 1.03 -3.55
C ALA A 67 3.10 1.28 -2.07
N MET A 68 3.98 2.00 -1.39
CA MET A 68 3.78 2.50 -0.03
C MET A 68 2.86 3.74 -0.07
N PRO A 69 1.68 3.73 0.56
CA PRO A 69 0.72 4.83 0.50
C PRO A 69 0.77 5.74 1.75
N SER A 70 1.76 5.57 2.64
CA SER A 70 1.93 6.39 3.83
C SER A 70 3.40 6.78 3.99
N GLN A 71 3.64 8.09 4.07
CA GLN A 71 4.97 8.67 4.27
C GLN A 71 5.53 8.30 5.66
N VAL A 72 4.70 8.36 6.71
CA VAL A 72 5.20 8.05 8.06
C VAL A 72 5.54 6.56 8.24
N VAL A 73 4.82 5.68 7.53
CA VAL A 73 5.16 4.25 7.49
C VAL A 73 6.41 4.00 6.66
N ASP A 74 6.59 4.74 5.55
CA ASP A 74 7.81 4.69 4.76
C ASP A 74 9.02 5.13 5.58
N ASP A 75 8.91 6.17 6.40
CA ASP A 75 9.97 6.60 7.32
C ASP A 75 10.35 5.51 8.32
N ALA A 76 9.36 4.84 8.92
CA ALA A 76 9.62 3.71 9.82
C ALA A 76 10.28 2.54 9.07
N TRP A 77 9.88 2.27 7.82
CA TRP A 77 10.52 1.25 6.99
C TRP A 77 11.97 1.62 6.66
N HIS A 78 12.24 2.89 6.33
CA HIS A 78 13.58 3.41 6.11
C HIS A 78 14.48 3.18 7.33
N GLU A 79 14.02 3.55 8.54
CA GLU A 79 14.77 3.28 9.76
C GLU A 79 15.03 1.78 9.96
N PHE A 80 14.09 0.91 9.57
CA PHE A 80 14.28 -0.53 9.67
C PHE A 80 15.35 -1.08 8.73
N ILE A 81 15.45 -0.55 7.51
CA ILE A 81 16.46 -0.95 6.52
C ILE A 81 17.88 -0.73 7.05
N LEU A 82 18.09 0.30 7.88
CA LEU A 82 19.39 0.60 8.48
C LEU A 82 19.86 -0.49 9.46
N PHE A 83 18.94 -1.27 10.05
CA PHE A 83 19.28 -2.48 10.81
C PHE A 83 19.54 -3.65 9.88
N THR A 84 20.51 -3.52 8.97
CA THR A 84 20.71 -4.39 7.80
C THR A 84 20.65 -5.90 8.09
N ARG A 85 21.29 -6.37 9.17
CA ARG A 85 21.24 -7.78 9.59
C ARG A 85 19.83 -8.20 10.02
N ASN A 86 19.18 -7.41 10.87
CA ASN A 86 17.83 -7.66 11.34
C ASN A 86 16.83 -7.60 10.18
N TYR A 87 16.98 -6.61 9.29
CA TYR A 87 16.16 -6.45 8.11
C TYR A 87 16.28 -7.64 7.15
N GLN A 88 17.50 -8.08 6.86
CA GLN A 88 17.73 -9.27 6.03
C GLN A 88 17.11 -10.53 6.65
N VAL A 89 17.29 -10.75 7.96
CA VAL A 89 16.68 -11.89 8.67
C VAL A 89 15.16 -11.80 8.64
N PHE A 90 14.62 -10.61 8.90
CA PHE A 90 13.19 -10.36 8.86
C PHE A 90 12.64 -10.71 7.47
N CYS A 91 13.15 -10.12 6.39
CA CYS A 91 12.68 -10.37 5.02
C CYS A 91 12.73 -11.86 4.65
N ARG A 92 13.80 -12.58 5.02
CA ARG A 92 13.90 -14.04 4.78
C ARG A 92 12.82 -14.81 5.54
N ARG A 93 12.53 -14.44 6.79
CA ARG A 93 11.55 -15.12 7.64
C ARG A 93 10.10 -14.74 7.34
N SER A 94 9.83 -13.51 6.92
CA SER A 94 8.49 -12.98 6.62
C SER A 94 8.09 -13.16 5.17
N LEU A 95 8.98 -12.87 4.22
CA LEU A 95 8.66 -12.85 2.79
C LEU A 95 9.28 -14.03 2.03
N GLY A 96 10.28 -14.69 2.62
CA GLY A 96 11.07 -15.73 1.94
C GLY A 96 12.04 -15.19 0.89
N ARG A 97 12.23 -13.87 0.84
CA ARG A 97 13.12 -13.15 -0.08
C ARG A 97 13.49 -11.80 0.51
N PHE A 98 14.58 -11.20 0.04
CA PHE A 98 14.88 -9.82 0.38
C PHE A 98 13.86 -8.88 -0.29
N LEU A 99 13.40 -7.87 0.44
CA LEU A 99 12.55 -6.81 -0.11
C LEU A 99 13.42 -5.57 -0.30
N HIS A 100 13.68 -5.25 -1.56
CA HIS A 100 14.40 -4.03 -1.91
C HIS A 100 13.44 -2.85 -1.79
N HIS A 101 13.92 -1.78 -1.16
CA HIS A 101 13.27 -0.48 -1.20
C HIS A 101 13.70 0.24 -2.48
N VAL A 102 12.74 0.85 -3.15
CA VAL A 102 12.96 1.68 -4.34
C VAL A 102 12.24 3.00 -4.06
N PRO A 103 12.96 4.10 -3.84
CA PRO A 103 12.35 5.41 -3.62
C PRO A 103 11.43 5.79 -4.77
N ALA A 104 10.39 6.57 -4.48
CA ALA A 104 9.40 6.99 -5.47
C ALA A 104 10.07 7.79 -6.62
N GLU A 105 11.09 8.58 -6.31
CA GLU A 105 11.89 9.36 -7.26
C GLU A 105 12.69 8.48 -8.23
N ALA A 106 12.98 7.24 -7.83
CA ALA A 106 13.69 6.26 -8.65
C ALA A 106 12.74 5.36 -9.48
N MET A 107 11.42 5.55 -9.39
CA MET A 107 10.47 4.78 -10.18
C MET A 107 10.46 5.24 -11.65
N GLN A 108 10.65 4.29 -12.57
CA GLN A 108 10.86 4.57 -14.00
C GLN A 108 9.67 5.20 -14.73
N THR A 109 8.43 4.97 -14.26
CA THR A 109 7.23 5.52 -14.90
C THR A 109 6.10 5.80 -13.90
N PRO A 110 5.29 6.86 -14.11
CA PRO A 110 4.07 7.11 -13.32
C PRO A 110 3.07 5.94 -13.35
N THR A 111 3.03 5.17 -14.44
CA THR A 111 2.13 4.04 -14.64
C THR A 111 2.44 2.85 -13.71
N GLN A 112 3.73 2.61 -13.43
CA GLN A 112 4.15 1.58 -12.46
C GLN A 112 3.79 1.98 -11.02
N ALA A 113 3.98 3.26 -10.67
CA ALA A 113 3.56 3.81 -9.39
C ALA A 113 2.04 3.66 -9.19
N GLY A 114 1.25 4.06 -10.20
CA GLY A 114 -0.22 3.89 -10.18
C GLY A 114 -0.64 2.42 -10.04
N THR A 115 -0.02 1.50 -10.80
CA THR A 115 -0.37 0.07 -10.71
C THR A 115 0.00 -0.57 -9.37
N GLY A 116 1.11 -0.13 -8.75
CA GLY A 116 1.49 -0.53 -7.39
C GLY A 116 0.47 -0.05 -6.37
N LEU A 117 0.10 1.24 -6.44
CA LEU A 117 -0.86 1.86 -5.52
C LEU A 117 -2.25 1.22 -5.61
N ARG A 118 -2.75 0.95 -6.83
CA ARG A 118 -4.03 0.23 -7.02
C ARG A 118 -4.04 -1.17 -6.43
N ARG A 119 -2.90 -1.85 -6.42
CA ARG A 119 -2.78 -3.19 -5.83
C ARG A 119 -2.77 -3.10 -4.32
N THR A 120 -1.96 -2.20 -3.75
CA THR A 120 -1.97 -1.89 -2.32
C THR A 120 -3.39 -1.56 -1.87
N TRP A 121 -4.00 -0.60 -2.56
CA TRP A 121 -5.42 -0.48 -2.90
C TRP A 121 -6.35 -1.56 -2.37
N ARG A 122 -6.52 -2.51 -3.29
CA ARG A 122 -7.43 -3.64 -3.21
C ARG A 122 -7.07 -4.57 -2.06
N ILE A 123 -5.78 -4.76 -1.77
CA ILE A 123 -5.34 -5.63 -0.68
C ILE A 123 -5.73 -5.03 0.67
N CYS A 124 -5.44 -3.74 0.90
CA CYS A 124 -5.80 -3.06 2.15
C CYS A 124 -7.32 -3.05 2.35
N CYS A 125 -8.09 -2.73 1.31
CA CYS A 125 -9.55 -2.79 1.35
C CYS A 125 -10.06 -4.20 1.69
N HIS A 126 -9.54 -5.23 1.03
CA HIS A 126 -9.92 -6.62 1.31
C HIS A 126 -9.64 -7.01 2.77
N ARG A 127 -8.47 -6.64 3.29
CA ARG A 127 -8.07 -6.93 4.68
C ARG A 127 -8.93 -6.19 5.71
N ALA A 128 -9.30 -4.94 5.41
CA ALA A 128 -10.19 -4.12 6.22
C ALA A 128 -11.68 -4.42 6.00
N LYS A 129 -12.04 -5.36 5.10
CA LYS A 129 -13.42 -5.67 4.69
C LYS A 129 -14.18 -4.45 4.12
N ILE A 130 -13.46 -3.57 3.42
CA ILE A 130 -13.98 -2.38 2.76
C ILE A 130 -14.20 -2.70 1.27
N ASN A 131 -15.30 -2.22 0.68
CA ASN A 131 -15.52 -2.34 -0.76
C ASN A 131 -14.60 -1.35 -1.51
N PRO A 132 -13.64 -1.83 -2.34
CA PRO A 132 -12.68 -0.94 -2.99
C PRO A 132 -13.28 -0.04 -4.09
N ARG A 133 -14.51 -0.30 -4.55
CA ARG A 133 -15.21 0.52 -5.57
C ARG A 133 -16.10 1.60 -4.95
N ALA A 134 -16.57 1.38 -3.74
CA ALA A 134 -17.41 2.29 -2.98
C ALA A 134 -16.96 2.22 -1.51
N PRO A 135 -15.79 2.79 -1.20
CA PRO A 135 -15.22 2.69 0.14
C PRO A 135 -16.00 3.56 1.13
N ALA A 136 -16.50 2.95 2.21
CA ALA A 136 -17.13 3.69 3.30
C ALA A 136 -16.13 4.33 4.28
N ALA A 137 -14.86 3.90 4.21
CA ALA A 137 -13.75 4.39 5.03
C ALA A 137 -12.42 4.16 4.29
N LEU A 138 -11.37 4.86 4.70
CA LEU A 138 -10.01 4.61 4.22
C LEU A 138 -9.39 3.45 5.02
N PRO A 139 -8.71 2.49 4.38
CA PRO A 139 -7.87 1.52 5.10
C PRO A 139 -6.74 2.23 5.86
N LEU A 140 -6.24 1.61 6.94
CA LEU A 140 -5.23 2.17 7.85
C LEU A 140 -4.07 2.86 7.11
N LEU A 141 -3.43 2.15 6.18
CA LEU A 141 -2.28 2.66 5.44
C LEU A 141 -2.57 3.91 4.60
N PHE A 142 -3.82 4.13 4.18
CA PHE A 142 -4.24 5.31 3.44
C PHE A 142 -4.74 6.43 4.34
N ALA A 143 -5.18 6.13 5.55
CA ALA A 143 -5.69 7.12 6.49
C ALA A 143 -4.59 7.72 7.38
N LEU A 144 -3.53 6.95 7.65
CA LEU A 144 -2.63 7.20 8.77
C LEU A 144 -1.91 8.56 8.72
N ASP A 145 -1.43 8.97 7.56
CA ASP A 145 -0.71 10.23 7.40
C ASP A 145 -1.59 11.44 7.76
N GLU A 146 -2.84 11.42 7.31
CA GLU A 146 -3.81 12.48 7.62
C GLU A 146 -4.28 12.42 9.07
N GLU A 147 -4.55 11.21 9.59
CA GLU A 147 -4.95 11.00 11.00
C GLU A 147 -3.89 11.46 12.01
N LEU A 148 -2.61 11.37 11.64
CA LEU A 148 -1.49 11.80 12.49
C LEU A 148 -1.01 13.22 12.18
N GLY A 149 -1.60 13.90 11.20
CA GLY A 149 -1.24 15.28 10.86
C GLY A 149 0.16 15.43 10.27
N ILE A 150 0.65 14.43 9.52
CA ILE A 150 1.99 14.42 8.92
C ILE A 150 2.06 15.51 7.83
N ALA A 151 2.98 16.47 7.98
CA ALA A 151 3.04 17.65 7.13
C ALA A 151 3.35 17.34 5.65
N ASP A 152 4.28 16.41 5.42
CA ASP A 152 4.70 15.86 4.13
C ASP A 152 3.99 14.53 3.80
N GLY A 153 2.92 14.21 4.52
CA GLY A 153 2.15 12.99 4.33
C GLY A 153 1.20 13.03 3.14
N PHE A 154 0.71 11.85 2.74
CA PHE A 154 -0.30 11.71 1.71
C PHE A 154 -1.71 11.98 2.26
N ARG A 155 -2.56 12.57 1.43
CA ARG A 155 -3.98 12.85 1.75
C ARG A 155 -4.87 12.18 0.71
N TYR A 156 -5.75 11.32 1.17
CA TYR A 156 -6.68 10.57 0.33
C TYR A 156 -8.11 10.94 0.68
N GLN A 157 -8.95 11.13 -0.33
CA GLN A 157 -10.36 11.45 -0.14
C GLN A 157 -11.25 10.34 -0.69
N LEU A 158 -12.33 10.03 0.04
CA LEU A 158 -13.30 9.00 -0.34
C LEU A 158 -14.14 9.41 -1.55
N ASP A 159 -14.68 10.64 -1.53
CA ASP A 159 -15.60 11.16 -2.55
C ASP A 159 -15.08 12.46 -3.18
N CYS A 160 -14.54 12.36 -4.39
CA CYS A 160 -14.03 13.52 -5.14
C CYS A 160 -15.13 14.37 -5.80
N LEU A 161 -16.39 13.93 -5.81
CA LEU A 161 -17.51 14.70 -6.36
C LEU A 161 -18.04 15.76 -5.38
N ALA A 162 -17.82 15.59 -4.07
CA ALA A 162 -18.15 16.59 -3.06
C ALA A 162 -17.03 17.63 -2.89
N ALA A 163 -15.78 17.25 -3.18
CA ALA A 163 -14.62 18.13 -3.21
C ALA A 163 -14.53 18.82 -4.58
N GLY A 164 -15.46 19.75 -4.85
CA GLY A 164 -15.44 20.54 -6.07
C GLY A 164 -14.09 21.22 -6.29
N GLY A 165 -13.44 20.87 -7.40
CA GLY A 165 -12.30 21.60 -7.96
C GLY A 165 -10.94 21.19 -7.41
N SER A 166 -10.13 20.63 -8.32
CA SER A 166 -8.69 20.92 -8.53
C SER A 166 -7.97 21.77 -7.47
N GLY A 167 -7.93 21.28 -6.23
CA GLY A 167 -7.20 21.85 -5.11
C GLY A 167 -5.99 20.98 -4.81
N ARG A 168 -4.80 21.59 -4.83
CA ARG A 168 -3.47 21.01 -4.59
C ARG A 168 -3.45 19.74 -3.72
N GLY A 169 -3.24 18.58 -4.34
CA GLY A 169 -2.53 17.43 -3.73
C GLY A 169 -3.32 16.21 -3.27
N GLY A 170 -4.65 16.20 -3.32
CA GLY A 170 -5.44 15.03 -2.89
C GLY A 170 -5.52 13.91 -3.95
N GLN A 171 -5.18 12.67 -3.59
CA GLN A 171 -5.37 11.50 -4.48
C GLN A 171 -6.74 10.84 -4.21
N CYS A 172 -7.55 10.71 -5.26
CA CYS A 172 -8.90 10.13 -5.18
C CYS A 172 -8.87 8.62 -4.89
N ALA A 173 -9.39 8.20 -3.74
CA ALA A 173 -9.42 6.80 -3.33
C ALA A 173 -10.25 5.91 -4.28
N SER A 174 -11.40 6.42 -4.74
CA SER A 174 -12.27 5.74 -5.71
C SER A 174 -11.61 5.58 -7.09
N HIS A 175 -10.79 6.54 -7.52
CA HIS A 175 -10.07 6.48 -8.81
C HIS A 175 -8.88 5.51 -8.77
N ILE A 176 -8.32 5.22 -7.59
CA ILE A 176 -7.35 4.15 -7.39
C ILE A 176 -8.03 2.77 -7.59
N GLY A 177 -9.33 2.64 -7.30
CA GLY A 177 -10.08 1.40 -7.52
C GLY A 177 -10.34 1.07 -9.00
N CYS A 178 -10.63 2.09 -9.81
CA CYS A 178 -11.10 1.98 -11.20
C CYS A 178 -9.96 1.89 -12.23
N GLY A 179 -10.16 1.06 -13.26
CA GLY A 179 -9.15 0.73 -14.28
C GLY A 179 -8.99 1.75 -15.42
N GLY A 180 -9.59 2.93 -15.31
CA GLY A 180 -9.44 3.99 -16.33
C GLY A 180 -8.15 4.75 -16.10
N GLY A 181 -7.14 4.56 -16.95
CA GLY A 181 -5.98 5.42 -16.99
C GLY A 181 -6.38 6.80 -17.49
N CYS A 182 -6.62 7.75 -16.60
CA CYS A 182 -6.62 9.17 -16.97
C CYS A 182 -5.18 9.68 -16.89
N SER A 183 -4.47 9.58 -18.03
CA SER A 183 -3.29 10.39 -18.26
C SER A 183 -3.75 11.85 -18.33
N SER A 184 -3.13 12.72 -17.54
CA SER A 184 -3.33 14.16 -17.61
C SER A 184 -2.94 14.68 -19.00
N GLY A 185 -3.95 15.00 -19.81
CA GLY A 185 -3.82 15.69 -21.09
C GLY A 185 -5.22 16.10 -21.53
N GLY A 186 -5.51 17.40 -21.44
CA GLY A 186 -6.86 17.92 -21.58
C GLY A 186 -7.45 17.81 -22.99
N SER A 187 -8.77 17.64 -23.06
CA SER A 187 -9.71 18.36 -23.93
C SER A 187 -11.11 17.78 -23.72
N ASP A 188 -12.11 18.65 -23.83
CA ASP A 188 -13.54 18.35 -23.68
C ASP A 188 -14.00 17.17 -24.55
N GLY A 189 -14.83 16.30 -23.98
CA GLY A 189 -15.47 15.21 -24.73
C GLY A 189 -16.47 14.46 -23.86
N GLY A 190 -17.76 14.65 -24.16
CA GLY A 190 -18.90 14.25 -23.36
C GLY A 190 -19.01 12.75 -23.02
N CYS A 191 -19.75 12.49 -21.96
CA CYS A 191 -20.21 11.18 -21.54
C CYS A 191 -21.21 10.61 -22.56
N GLY A 192 -20.74 9.71 -23.42
CA GLY A 192 -21.57 8.76 -24.15
C GLY A 192 -21.41 7.39 -23.50
N GLY A 193 -22.47 6.88 -22.88
CA GLY A 193 -22.54 5.48 -22.50
C GLY A 193 -22.94 4.64 -23.72
N ASP A 194 -22.41 3.43 -23.81
CA ASP A 194 -23.15 2.31 -24.38
C ASP A 194 -22.70 0.96 -23.82
N SER A 195 -23.71 0.11 -23.72
CA SER A 195 -23.68 -1.30 -23.41
C SER A 195 -23.36 -2.06 -24.71
N GLY A 196 -22.52 -3.09 -24.67
CA GLY A 196 -22.24 -3.88 -25.87
C GLY A 196 -21.71 -5.28 -25.59
N CYS A 197 -22.59 -6.27 -25.71
CA CYS A 197 -22.32 -7.70 -25.67
C CYS A 197 -21.97 -8.23 -27.09
N GLY A 198 -21.23 -9.34 -27.17
CA GLY A 198 -21.04 -10.15 -28.39
C GLY A 198 -19.83 -9.72 -29.24
N GLY A 199 -19.11 -10.56 -29.97
CA GLY A 199 -19.21 -11.96 -30.37
C GLY A 199 -17.89 -12.32 -31.08
N GLY A 200 -17.64 -13.60 -31.34
CA GLY A 200 -16.38 -14.09 -31.90
C GLY A 200 -16.26 -14.08 -33.43
N CYS A 201 -15.02 -14.26 -33.90
CA CYS A 201 -14.51 -14.80 -35.18
C CYS A 201 -12.97 -14.74 -35.08
N GLY A 202 -12.11 -15.64 -35.57
CA GLY A 202 -12.21 -16.64 -36.63
C GLY A 202 -11.40 -16.18 -37.86
N GLY A 203 -10.28 -16.87 -38.16
CA GLY A 203 -9.47 -16.75 -39.40
C GLY A 203 -8.18 -15.91 -39.25
N ASP A 204 -6.98 -16.33 -39.67
CA ASP A 204 -6.51 -17.49 -40.46
C ASP A 204 -5.14 -17.97 -39.93
#